data_AF-A0A7C1TWG4-F1
#
_entry.id   AF-A0A7C1TWG4-F1
#
_cell.length_a   1.000
_cell.length_b   1.000
_cell.length_c   1.000
_cell.angle_alpha   90.00
_cell.angle_beta   90.00
_cell.angle_gamma   90.00
#
_symmetry.space_group_name_H-M   'P 1'
#
loop_
_entity.id
_entity.type
_entity.pdbx_description
1 polymer ?
#
loop_
_entity_poly.entity_id
_entity_poly.type
_entity_poly.pdbx_seq_one_letter_code
_entity_poly.pdbx_strand_id
1 'polypeptide(L)'
;MSDTDLKAQIETELAQGSCAASELIALQVIGDSMEPEFKHGAIVVIDQDAVIRDQVYVLVMIEGGLALRQLLIDNQRYIIQPLNKAYEHERQEVSQSALKGVIVQQTPPKGRRKDRIIYTYED
;
A
#
# COMPACT_ATOMS: atom_id res chain seq x y z
N MET A 1 18.19 -2.88 -18.08
CA MET A 1 17.38 -1.82 -17.44
C MET A 1 17.59 -2.00 -15.95
N SER A 2 18.10 -0.99 -15.25
CA SER A 2 18.45 -1.14 -13.84
C SER A 2 17.22 -0.92 -12.96
N ASP A 3 17.13 -1.63 -11.83
CA ASP A 3 16.00 -1.51 -10.89
C ASP A 3 15.81 -0.07 -10.37
N THR A 4 16.88 0.73 -10.39
CA THR A 4 16.88 2.15 -10.03
C THR A 4 16.09 3.00 -11.02
N ASP A 5 16.16 2.69 -12.32
CA ASP A 5 15.46 3.45 -13.37
C ASP A 5 13.94 3.25 -13.26
N LEU A 6 13.51 2.04 -12.89
CA LEU A 6 12.10 1.71 -12.73
C LEU A 6 11.48 2.40 -11.52
N LYS A 7 12.21 2.46 -10.40
CA LYS A 7 11.78 3.20 -9.20
C LYS A 7 11.58 4.69 -9.52
N ALA A 8 12.54 5.31 -10.20
CA ALA A 8 12.48 6.74 -10.55
C ALA A 8 11.35 7.06 -11.54
N GLN A 9 11.08 6.17 -12.50
CA GLN A 9 9.97 6.31 -13.44
C GLN A 9 8.63 6.22 -12.72
N ILE A 10 8.46 5.23 -11.82
CA ILE A 10 7.24 5.09 -11.02
C ILE A 10 7.02 6.33 -10.15
N GLU A 11 8.06 6.84 -9.48
CA GLU A 11 7.95 8.08 -8.68
C GLU A 11 7.56 9.29 -9.53
N THR A 12 8.07 9.40 -10.75
CA THR A 12 7.77 10.50 -11.67
C THR A 12 6.34 10.42 -12.20
N GLU A 13 5.85 9.24 -12.56
CA GLU A 13 4.48 9.04 -13.03
C GLU A 13 3.46 9.28 -11.91
N LEU A 14 3.76 8.85 -10.69
CA LEU A 14 2.95 9.16 -9.51
C LEU A 14 2.83 10.67 -9.30
N ALA A 15 3.87 11.45 -9.59
CA ALA A 15 3.86 12.91 -9.41
C ALA A 15 3.18 13.70 -10.55
N GLN A 16 2.80 13.06 -11.67
CA GLN A 16 2.29 13.76 -12.88
C GLN A 16 0.78 13.61 -13.12
N GLY A 17 0.04 12.95 -12.22
CA GLY A 17 -1.39 12.67 -12.36
C GLY A 17 -2.32 13.85 -12.02
N SER A 18 -2.42 14.87 -12.87
CA SER A 18 -3.37 15.99 -12.67
C SER A 18 -4.82 15.65 -13.04
N CYS A 19 -5.73 15.54 -12.05
CA CYS A 19 -6.99 16.30 -11.97
C CYS A 19 -7.81 16.03 -10.67
N ALA A 20 -7.70 16.94 -9.69
CA ALA A 20 -8.73 17.40 -8.73
C ALA A 20 -9.60 16.38 -7.94
N ALA A 21 -9.08 15.21 -7.59
CA ALA A 21 -9.44 14.49 -6.37
C ALA A 21 -8.13 14.20 -5.63
N SER A 22 -8.15 13.93 -4.32
CA SER A 22 -6.95 13.37 -3.68
C SER A 22 -6.37 12.28 -4.58
N GLU A 23 -5.06 12.28 -4.83
CA GLU A 23 -4.50 11.48 -5.93
C GLU A 23 -4.75 9.98 -5.66
N LEU A 24 -5.86 9.48 -6.21
CA LEU A 24 -6.28 8.09 -6.08
C LEU A 24 -5.62 7.30 -7.19
N ILE A 25 -4.83 6.31 -6.80
CA ILE A 25 -4.16 5.41 -7.73
C ILE A 25 -4.68 3.99 -7.52
N ALA A 26 -4.79 3.22 -8.60
CA ALA A 26 -5.21 1.82 -8.54
C ALA A 26 -4.04 0.91 -8.95
N LEU A 27 -3.68 -0.04 -8.10
CA LEU A 27 -2.58 -0.99 -8.33
C LEU A 27 -3.05 -2.44 -8.16
N GLN A 28 -2.38 -3.36 -8.84
CA GLN A 28 -2.58 -4.80 -8.64
C GLN A 28 -1.64 -5.34 -7.56
N VAL A 29 -2.16 -6.15 -6.65
CA VAL A 29 -1.39 -6.85 -5.61
C VAL A 29 -0.61 -8.00 -6.22
N ILE A 30 0.69 -8.05 -5.94
CA ILE A 30 1.60 -9.11 -6.38
C ILE A 30 2.12 -9.89 -5.17
N GLY A 31 2.27 -11.21 -5.30
CA GLY A 31 2.56 -12.12 -4.19
C GLY A 31 1.40 -12.30 -3.21
N ASP A 32 1.68 -12.99 -2.11
CA ASP A 32 0.75 -13.45 -1.07
C ASP A 32 1.13 -12.98 0.34
N SER A 33 2.12 -12.08 0.46
CA SER A 33 2.57 -11.51 1.75
C SER A 33 1.47 -10.82 2.56
N MET A 34 0.39 -10.41 1.90
CA MET A 34 -0.75 -9.72 2.50
C MET A 34 -2.02 -10.58 2.55
N GLU A 35 -1.92 -11.89 2.27
CA GLU A 35 -3.01 -12.82 2.50
C GLU A 35 -3.26 -13.05 4.00
N PRO A 36 -4.52 -13.31 4.42
CA PRO A 36 -5.69 -13.57 3.58
C PRO A 36 -6.45 -12.33 3.07
N GLU A 37 -6.14 -11.15 3.62
CA GLU A 37 -6.89 -9.92 3.35
C GLU A 37 -6.75 -9.48 1.89
N PHE A 38 -5.51 -9.40 1.38
CA PHE A 38 -5.22 -9.01 0.00
C PHE A 38 -4.62 -10.18 -0.77
N LYS A 39 -5.46 -10.81 -1.59
CA LYS A 39 -5.04 -11.94 -2.42
C LYS A 39 -4.18 -11.50 -3.60
N HIS A 40 -3.30 -12.39 -4.04
CA HIS A 40 -2.57 -12.20 -5.29
C HIS A 40 -3.53 -11.88 -6.45
N GLY A 41 -3.29 -10.76 -7.15
CA GLY A 41 -4.11 -10.28 -8.26
C GLY A 41 -5.30 -9.40 -7.86
N ALA A 42 -5.48 -9.09 -6.57
CA ALA A 42 -6.48 -8.10 -6.13
C ALA A 42 -6.11 -6.71 -6.67
N ILE A 43 -7.12 -5.87 -6.89
CA ILE A 43 -6.92 -4.45 -7.23
C ILE A 43 -7.17 -3.61 -5.98
N VAL A 44 -6.18 -2.84 -5.56
CA VAL A 44 -6.28 -1.90 -4.43
C VAL A 44 -6.33 -0.46 -4.95
N VAL A 45 -7.07 0.40 -4.24
CA VAL A 45 -7.03 1.85 -4.46
C VAL A 45 -6.34 2.50 -3.29
N ILE A 46 -5.35 3.32 -3.60
CA ILE A 46 -4.54 4.05 -2.64
C ILE A 46 -4.93 5.52 -2.73
N ASP A 47 -5.14 6.14 -1.57
CA ASP A 47 -5.27 7.58 -1.41
C ASP A 47 -3.95 8.13 -0.88
N GLN A 48 -3.28 8.95 -1.70
CA GLN A 48 -1.98 9.53 -1.37
C GLN A 48 -2.06 10.68 -0.36
N ASP A 49 -3.24 11.30 -0.22
CA ASP A 49 -3.49 12.40 0.72
C ASP A 49 -4.15 11.93 2.02
N ALA A 50 -4.50 10.65 2.11
CA ALA A 50 -5.10 10.09 3.31
C ALA A 50 -4.20 10.20 4.53
N VAL A 51 -4.80 10.58 5.66
CA VAL A 51 -4.11 10.69 6.95
C VAL A 51 -3.61 9.31 7.38
N ILE A 52 -2.31 9.21 7.63
CA ILE A 52 -1.66 8.04 8.19
C ILE A 52 -2.12 7.83 9.64
N ARG A 53 -2.63 6.63 9.92
CA ARG A 53 -3.10 6.21 11.26
C ARG A 53 -2.53 4.83 11.61
N ASP A 54 -2.64 4.47 12.88
CA ASP A 54 -2.29 3.13 13.34
C ASP A 54 -3.20 2.07 12.70
N GLN A 55 -2.67 0.87 12.48
CA GLN A 55 -3.38 -0.31 11.96
C GLN A 55 -3.98 -0.19 10.55
N VAL A 56 -3.65 0.87 9.80
CA VAL A 56 -4.09 1.04 8.41
C VAL A 56 -3.22 0.25 7.43
N TYR A 57 -3.74 0.00 6.22
CA TYR A 57 -2.96 -0.57 5.13
C TYR A 57 -2.31 0.53 4.30
N VAL A 58 -1.03 0.40 3.99
CA VAL A 58 -0.24 1.44 3.32
C VAL A 58 0.50 0.91 2.11
N LEU A 59 0.64 1.78 1.11
CA LEU A 59 1.68 1.67 0.11
C LEU A 59 2.97 2.26 0.70
N VAL A 60 4.06 1.49 0.68
CA VAL A 60 5.33 1.90 1.29
C VAL A 60 6.49 1.61 0.36
N MET A 61 7.45 2.53 0.28
CA MET A 61 8.72 2.33 -0.42
C MET A 61 9.75 1.70 0.53
N ILE A 62 10.22 0.50 0.23
CA ILE A 62 11.30 -0.19 0.94
C ILE A 62 12.50 -0.42 0.01
N GLU A 63 13.58 -1.00 0.52
CA GLU A 63 14.79 -1.29 -0.28
C GLU A 63 14.46 -2.12 -1.53
N GLY A 64 13.55 -3.08 -1.42
CA GLY A 64 13.06 -3.91 -2.54
C GLY A 64 12.10 -3.21 -3.51
N GLY A 65 11.71 -1.95 -3.26
CA GLY A 65 10.73 -1.21 -4.07
C GLY A 65 9.41 -0.98 -3.34
N LEU A 66 8.34 -0.76 -4.10
CA LEU A 66 7.01 -0.53 -3.55
C LEU A 66 6.41 -1.83 -2.99
N ALA A 67 5.84 -1.74 -1.79
CA ALA A 67 5.19 -2.85 -1.12
C ALA A 67 3.85 -2.42 -0.51
N LEU A 68 2.91 -3.37 -0.42
CA LEU A 68 1.69 -3.25 0.36
C LEU A 68 1.92 -3.87 1.73
N ARG A 69 1.71 -3.12 2.82
CA ARG A 69 1.91 -3.59 4.19
C ARG A 69 0.83 -3.06 5.13
N GLN A 70 0.64 -3.71 6.28
CA GLN A 70 -0.06 -3.11 7.40
C GLN A 70 0.91 -2.21 8.16
N LEU A 71 0.46 -1.02 8.52
CA LEU A 71 1.20 -0.08 9.36
C LEU A 71 0.78 -0.26 10.82
N LEU A 72 1.77 -0.28 11.71
CA LEU A 72 1.61 -0.13 13.15
C LEU A 72 2.37 1.11 13.59
N ILE A 73 1.75 1.94 14.43
CA ILE A 73 2.37 3.14 15.00
C ILE A 73 2.52 2.93 16.50
N ASP A 74 3.77 2.84 16.97
CA ASP A 74 4.10 2.72 18.39
C ASP A 74 5.12 3.79 18.77
N ASN A 75 4.76 4.68 19.71
CA ASN A 75 5.64 5.75 20.19
C ASN A 75 6.31 6.56 19.06
N GLN A 76 5.52 6.98 18.06
CA GLN A 76 5.97 7.70 16.84
C GLN A 76 6.89 6.90 15.89
N ARG A 77 7.05 5.60 16.11
CA ARG A 77 7.73 4.68 15.19
C ARG A 77 6.73 4.06 14.25
N TYR A 78 7.07 4.04 12.96
CA TYR A 78 6.23 3.49 11.91
C TYR A 78 6.75 2.10 11.55
N ILE A 79 6.05 1.07 12.00
CA ILE A 79 6.42 -0.33 11.79
C ILE A 79 5.52 -0.90 10.71
N ILE A 80 6.10 -1.41 9.63
CA ILE A 80 5.36 -2.11 8.58
C ILE A 80 5.47 -3.62 8.77
N GLN A 81 4.38 -4.34 8.49
CA GLN A 81 4.37 -5.79 8.56
C GLN A 81 3.50 -6.41 7.47
N PRO A 82 3.87 -7.62 6.99
CA PRO A 82 2.97 -8.46 6.23
C PRO A 82 1.87 -9.04 7.14
N LEU A 83 0.75 -9.45 6.54
CA LEU A 83 -0.32 -10.17 7.23
C LEU A 83 -0.12 -11.69 7.21
N ASN A 84 0.55 -12.18 6.15
CA ASN A 84 0.86 -13.58 6.03
C ASN A 84 2.05 -13.93 6.92
N LYS A 85 1.81 -14.82 7.90
CA LYS A 85 2.81 -15.22 8.92
C LYS A 85 4.10 -15.82 8.32
N ALA A 86 4.03 -16.40 7.12
CA ALA A 86 5.25 -16.90 6.45
C ALA A 86 6.26 -15.78 6.17
N TYR A 87 5.80 -14.53 6.09
CA TYR A 87 6.59 -13.34 5.80
C TYR A 87 6.89 -12.49 7.05
N GLU A 88 6.54 -12.94 8.26
CA GLU A 88 6.68 -12.15 9.51
C GLU A 88 8.10 -11.57 9.72
N HIS A 89 9.11 -12.27 9.22
CA HIS A 89 10.51 -11.86 9.23
C HIS A 89 10.81 -10.57 8.43
N GLU A 90 9.91 -10.12 7.55
CA GLU A 90 10.02 -8.86 6.82
C GLU A 90 9.48 -7.64 7.60
N ARG A 91 8.96 -7.84 8.82
CA ARG A 91 8.54 -6.75 9.70
C ARG A 91 9.71 -5.83 10.01
N GLN A 92 9.54 -4.55 9.76
CA GLN A 92 10.61 -3.55 9.93
C GLN A 92 10.07 -2.15 10.23
N GLU A 93 10.91 -1.32 10.82
CA GLU A 93 10.64 0.10 11.00
C GLU A 93 11.01 0.88 9.73
N VAL A 94 10.20 1.87 9.37
CA VAL A 94 10.42 2.77 8.22
C VAL A 94 10.27 4.22 8.64
N SER A 95 10.83 5.13 7.85
CA SER A 95 10.54 6.55 8.00
C SER A 95 9.11 6.87 7.55
N GLN A 96 8.50 7.90 8.12
CA GLN A 96 7.19 8.38 7.66
C GLN A 96 7.19 8.75 6.17
N SER A 97 8.31 9.29 5.67
CA SER A 97 8.48 9.64 4.24
C SER A 97 8.47 8.45 3.28
N ALA A 98 8.65 7.23 3.80
CA ALA A 98 8.53 6.01 3.01
C ALA A 98 7.07 5.65 2.72
N LEU A 99 6.12 6.13 3.52
CA LEU A 99 4.68 5.91 3.34
C LEU A 99 4.19 6.75 2.17
N LYS A 100 3.61 6.11 1.15
CA LYS A 100 3.21 6.73 -0.12
C LYS A 100 1.70 6.89 -0.27
N GLY A 101 0.92 6.36 0.67
CA GLY A 101 -0.53 6.49 0.71
C GLY A 101 -1.20 5.36 1.47
N VAL A 102 -2.49 5.50 1.71
CA VAL A 102 -3.32 4.54 2.46
C VAL A 102 -4.23 3.79 1.50
N ILE A 103 -4.37 2.48 1.67
CA ILE A 103 -5.31 1.67 0.88
C ILE A 103 -6.70 1.93 1.43
N VAL A 104 -7.56 2.53 0.60
CA VAL A 104 -8.94 2.89 0.95
C VAL A 104 -9.97 1.92 0.36
N GLN A 105 -9.53 1.05 -0.55
CA GLN A 105 -10.42 0.09 -1.21
C GLN A 105 -9.65 -1.12 -1.72
N GLN A 106 -10.31 -2.29 -1.77
CA GLN A 106 -9.86 -3.41 -2.57
C GLN A 106 -10.99 -4.08 -3.37
N THR A 107 -10.63 -4.75 -4.45
CA THR A 107 -11.49 -5.71 -5.18
C THR A 107 -10.71 -7.01 -5.36
N PRO A 108 -11.25 -8.16 -4.94
CA PRO A 108 -10.54 -9.43 -5.03
C PRO A 108 -10.30 -9.86 -6.49
N PRO A 109 -9.37 -10.80 -6.74
CA PRO A 109 -9.09 -11.30 -8.08
C PRO A 109 -10.36 -11.86 -8.73
N LYS A 110 -10.63 -11.47 -9.98
CA LYS A 110 -11.88 -11.82 -10.72
C LYS A 110 -13.18 -11.35 -10.02
N GLY A 111 -13.06 -10.50 -9.00
CA GLY A 111 -14.17 -9.88 -8.30
C GLY A 111 -14.93 -8.88 -9.17
N ARG A 112 -16.20 -8.71 -8.86
CA ARG A 112 -17.08 -7.72 -9.49
C ARG A 112 -17.19 -6.49 -8.59
N ARG A 113 -17.79 -5.41 -9.09
CA ARG A 113 -18.02 -4.17 -8.33
C ARG A 113 -18.68 -4.37 -6.95
N LYS A 114 -19.54 -5.39 -6.83
CA LYS A 114 -20.24 -5.74 -5.58
C LYS A 114 -19.37 -6.44 -4.55
N ASP A 115 -18.24 -7.01 -4.97
CA ASP A 115 -17.30 -7.76 -4.11
C ASP A 115 -16.20 -6.83 -3.56
N ARG A 116 -16.34 -5.53 -3.81
CA ARG A 116 -15.41 -4.49 -3.41
C ARG A 116 -15.54 -4.20 -1.92
N ILE A 117 -14.41 -4.13 -1.24
CA ILE A 117 -14.30 -3.74 0.17
C ILE A 117 -13.82 -2.29 0.18
N ILE A 118 -14.50 -1.44 0.95
CA ILE A 118 -14.04 -0.08 1.25
C ILE A 118 -13.51 -0.11 2.68
N TYR A 119 -12.30 0.41 2.87
CA TYR A 119 -11.72 0.58 4.17
C TYR A 119 -12.07 1.96 4.70
N THR A 120 -12.70 1.99 5.87
CA THR A 120 -12.95 3.21 6.62
C THR A 120 -12.11 3.13 7.88
N TYR A 121 -11.17 4.07 8.01
CA TYR A 121 -10.32 4.18 9.18
C TYR A 121 -10.94 5.27 10.07
N GLU A 122 -11.51 4.86 11.19
CA GLU A 122 -12.07 5.79 12.18
C GLU A 122 -10.93 6.52 12.94
N ASP A 123 -11.27 7.67 13.52
CA ASP A 123 -10.37 8.51 14.31
C ASP A 123 -10.20 7.99 15.75
#